data_AF-A0A957NRG0-F1
#
_entry.id   AF-A0A957NRG0-F1
#
_cell.length_a   1.000
_cell.length_b   1.000
_cell.length_c   1.000
_cell.angle_alpha   90.00
_cell.angle_beta   90.00
_cell.angle_gamma   90.00
#
_symmetry.space_group_name_H-M   'P 1'
#
loop_
_entity.id
_entity.type
_entity.pdbx_description
1 polymer ?
#
loop_
_entity_poly.entity_id
_entity_poly.type
_entity_poly.pdbx_seq_one_letter_code
_entity_poly.pdbx_strand_id
1 'polypeptide(L)' 'MRLQKLDGYVQHLRQLQQATLDEYLDDENLQAIAERRLQLAIQVCMDIANYLIAQ' A
#
# COMPACT_ATOMS: atom_id res chain seq x y z
N MET A 1 5.94 -14.87 3.72
CA MET A 1 6.69 -14.00 2.78
C MET A 1 5.83 -12.97 2.04
N ARG A 2 4.96 -13.33 1.09
CA ARG A 2 4.14 -12.33 0.35
C ARG A 2 3.08 -11.65 1.24
N LEU A 3 2.33 -12.44 2.02
CA LEU A 3 1.34 -11.90 2.96
C LEU A 3 1.94 -10.99 4.03
N GLN A 4 3.15 -11.28 4.51
CA GLN A 4 3.87 -10.41 5.46
C GLN A 4 4.26 -9.06 4.84
N LYS A 5 4.65 -9.05 3.55
CA LYS A 5 4.91 -7.78 2.84
C LYS A 5 3.63 -6.97 2.68
N LEU A 6 2.53 -7.63 2.29
CA LEU A 6 1.22 -7.00 2.19
C LEU A 6 0.80 -6.37 3.51
N ASP A 7 0.91 -7.12 4.61
CA ASP A 7 0.60 -6.60 5.95
C ASP A 7 1.46 -5.37 6.28
N GLY A 8 2.78 -5.42 6.04
CA GLY A 8 3.65 -4.26 6.23
C GLY A 8 3.22 -3.01 5.43
N TYR A 9 2.81 -3.17 4.17
CA TYR A 9 2.30 -2.05 3.37
C TYR A 9 0.97 -1.52 3.90
N VAL A 10 0.06 -2.39 4.31
CA VAL A 10 -1.24 -2.01 4.88
C VAL A 10 -1.07 -1.32 6.23
N GLN A 11 -0.16 -1.78 7.09
CA GLN A 11 0.14 -1.13 8.36
C GLN A 11 0.68 0.29 8.16
N HIS A 12 1.61 0.48 7.22
CA HIS A 12 2.07 1.83 6.87
C HIS A 12 0.94 2.71 6.34
N LEU A 13 0.08 2.21 5.46
CA LEU A 13 -1.07 2.97 4.97
C LEU A 13 -2.02 3.40 6.09
N ARG A 14 -2.26 2.53 7.09
CA ARG A 14 -3.06 2.87 8.28
C ARG A 14 -2.41 3.97 9.12
N GLN A 15 -1.09 4.03 9.17
CA GLN A 15 -0.38 5.12 9.85
C GLN A 15 -0.55 6.44 9.09
N LEU A 16 -0.44 6.41 7.75
CA LEU A 16 -0.65 7.60 6.92
C LEU A 16 -2.09 8.12 6.96
N GLN A 17 -3.07 7.25 7.22
CA GLN A 17 -4.49 7.62 7.39
C GLN A 17 -4.73 8.56 8.58
N GLN A 18 -3.75 8.72 9.49
CA GLN A 18 -3.86 9.67 10.60
C GLN A 18 -3.77 11.13 10.13
N ALA A 19 -3.22 11.38 8.94
CA ALA A 19 -3.23 12.71 8.34
C ALA A 19 -4.64 13.10 7.88
N THR A 20 -4.97 14.37 8.06
CA THR A 20 -6.18 14.99 7.51
C THR A 20 -6.08 15.13 5.99
N LEU A 21 -7.21 15.40 5.33
CA LEU A 21 -7.21 15.65 3.89
C LEU A 21 -6.37 16.88 3.52
N ASP A 22 -6.44 17.96 4.31
CA ASP A 22 -5.68 19.18 4.02
C ASP A 22 -4.17 18.93 4.13
N GLU A 23 -3.72 18.23 5.17
CA GLU A 23 -2.31 17.81 5.31
C GLU A 23 -1.86 16.91 4.15
N TYR A 24 -2.73 16.01 3.69
CA TYR A 24 -2.45 15.18 2.52
C TYR A 24 -2.29 16.01 1.24
N LEU A 25 -3.19 16.97 1.01
CA LEU A 25 -3.18 17.80 -0.19
C LEU A 25 -1.99 18.78 -0.24
N ASP A 26 -1.52 19.25 0.93
CA ASP A 26 -0.40 20.18 1.04
C ASP A 26 0.98 19.50 1.11
N ASP A 27 1.07 18.17 1.29
CA ASP A 27 2.34 17.43 1.34
C ASP A 27 2.48 16.40 0.21
N GLU A 28 3.21 16.78 -0.85
CA GLU A 28 3.51 15.90 -2.00
C GLU A 28 4.26 14.62 -1.61
N ASN A 29 5.11 14.66 -0.57
CA ASN A 29 5.82 13.46 -0.11
C ASN A 29 4.85 12.47 0.55
N LEU A 30 3.89 12.98 1.34
CA LEU A 30 2.85 12.16 1.93
C LEU A 30 2.01 11.47 0.84
N GLN A 31 1.65 12.19 -0.23
CA GLN A 31 0.97 11.64 -1.40
C GLN A 31 1.80 10.53 -2.06
N ALA A 32 3.05 10.83 -2.41
CA ALA A 32 3.94 9.89 -3.09
C ALA A 32 4.18 8.61 -2.28
N ILE A 33 4.33 8.73 -0.95
CA ILE A 33 4.48 7.57 -0.06
C ILE A 33 3.19 6.76 -0.03
N ALA A 34 2.03 7.39 0.15
CA ALA A 34 0.74 6.69 0.18
C ALA A 34 0.47 5.94 -1.14
N GLU A 35 0.64 6.62 -2.28
CA GLU A 35 0.47 6.05 -3.61
C GLU A 35 1.41 4.85 -3.83
N ARG A 36 2.69 4.99 -3.47
CA ARG A 36 3.66 3.90 -3.63
C ARG A 36 3.31 2.70 -2.76
N ARG A 37 2.82 2.90 -1.54
CA ARG A 37 2.41 1.81 -0.64
C ARG A 37 1.16 1.10 -1.17
N LEU A 38 0.18 1.84 -1.70
CA LEU A 38 -1.00 1.27 -2.35
C LEU A 38 -0.61 0.44 -3.59
N GLN A 39 0.23 1.00 -4.46
CA GLN A 39 0.72 0.31 -5.65
C GLN A 39 1.38 -1.03 -5.28
N LEU A 40 2.27 -1.02 -4.28
CA LEU A 40 2.96 -2.22 -3.81
C LEU A 40 2.01 -3.25 -3.20
N ALA A 41 1.02 -2.81 -2.41
CA ALA A 41 0.01 -3.70 -1.85
C ALA A 41 -0.80 -4.40 -2.95
N ILE A 42 -1.25 -3.64 -3.97
CA ILE A 42 -1.98 -4.19 -5.12
C ILE A 42 -1.11 -5.18 -5.90
N GLN A 43 0.17 -4.85 -6.13
CA GLN A 43 1.12 -5.76 -6.80
C GLN A 43 1.26 -7.10 -6.05
N VAL A 44 1.36 -7.09 -4.72
CA VAL A 44 1.43 -8.32 -3.94
C VAL A 44 0.13 -9.13 -4.05
N CYS A 45 -1.04 -8.48 -4.08
CA CYS A 45 -2.31 -9.16 -4.30
C CYS A 45 -2.36 -9.81 -5.70
N MET A 46 -1.90 -9.11 -6.74
CA MET A 46 -1.82 -9.67 -8.09
C MET A 46 -0.87 -10.86 -8.16
N ASP A 47 0.30 -10.79 -7.53
CA ASP A 47 1.25 -11.91 -7.47
C ASP A 47 0.67 -13.15 -6.80
N ILE A 48 -0.13 -12.96 -5.75
CA ILE A 48 -0.83 -14.06 -5.06
C ILE A 48 -1.90 -14.65 -5.99
N ALA A 49 -2.73 -13.80 -6.60
CA ALA A 49 -3.79 -14.25 -7.51
C ALA A 49 -3.22 -15.03 -8.71
N ASN A 50 -2.16 -14.51 -9.33
CA ASN A 50 -1.48 -15.19 -10.44
C ASN A 50 -0.92 -16.54 -10.03
N TYR A 51 -0.34 -16.66 -8.83
CA TYR A 51 0.14 -17.94 -8.31
C TYR A 51 -1.00 -18.95 -8.06
N LEU A 52 -2.17 -18.48 -7.62
CA LEU A 52 -3.34 -19.33 -7.39
C LEU A 52 -3.98 -19.81 -8.71
N ILE A 53 -4.01 -18.96 -9.74
CA ILE A 53 -4.57 -19.30 -11.06
C ILE A 53 -3.65 -20.23 -11.85
N ALA A 54 -2.32 -20.09 -11.68
CA ALA A 54 -1.34 -20.91 -12.38
C ALA A 54 -1.17 -22.32 -11.78
N GLN A 55 -1.74 -22.58 -10.60
CA GLN A 55 -1.91 -23.93 -10.04
C GLN A 55 -3.18 -24.57 -10.57
#